data_AF-A0A5B6VU37-F1
#
_entry.id   AF-A0A5B6VU37-F1
#
_cell.length_a   1.000
_cell.length_b   1.000
_cell.length_c   1.000
_cell.angle_alpha   90.00
_cell.angle_beta   90.00
_cell.angle_gamma   90.00
#
_symmetry.space_group_name_H-M   'P 1'
#
loop_
_entity.id
_entity.type
_entity.pdbx_description
1 polymer ?
#
loop_
_entity_poly.entity_id
_entity_poly.type
_entity_poly.pdbx_seq_one_letter_code
_entity_poly.pdbx_strand_id
1 'polypeptide(L)'
;MSKIVQFNSTNLQNVDAKTKLQHEELKEEVRRMIKVVMDDELLYKLRLIDTIKQLGVSYHFEREIEEVLLNIYEHDYKDDQTLETTLFNSDCLERMDLVILLVSPFSFLFFTSNLVSYCFCDVKGLLELHESSHLRVHGEDILEEALDFTTTHLGLAKASGTIEYLLSALVSHALYKSIRKGLPRLEAKRFISIYQGDASHNKTLLKFAELDFNLRKKGLDLTTKLPFVRDRLVEGYFWMLGVYFEPQYSFARRY
;
A
#
# COMPACT_ATOMS: atom_id res chain seq x y z
N MET A 1 -37.32 -42.00 7.88
CA MET A 1 -36.90 -40.59 7.80
C MET A 1 -35.50 -40.46 8.39
N SER A 2 -34.48 -40.23 7.55
CA SER A 2 -33.42 -39.24 7.80
C SER A 2 -32.48 -39.26 6.59
N LYS A 3 -32.68 -38.32 5.66
CA LYS A 3 -31.74 -38.07 4.56
C LYS A 3 -30.60 -37.24 5.16
N ILE A 4 -29.44 -37.87 5.36
CA ILE A 4 -28.21 -37.13 5.66
C ILE A 4 -27.85 -36.36 4.39
N VAL A 5 -27.91 -35.04 4.52
CA VAL A 5 -27.59 -34.06 3.50
C VAL A 5 -26.09 -34.18 3.19
N GLN A 6 -25.75 -34.83 2.08
CA GLN A 6 -24.45 -34.68 1.42
C GLN A 6 -24.37 -33.27 0.81
N PHE A 7 -23.99 -32.28 1.61
CA PHE A 7 -23.66 -30.95 1.10
C PHE A 7 -22.16 -30.86 0.76
N ASN A 8 -21.88 -30.76 -0.54
CA ASN A 8 -20.94 -29.78 -1.12
C ASN A 8 -19.41 -29.92 -0.96
N SER A 9 -18.80 -31.10 -1.10
CA SER A 9 -17.35 -31.15 -1.39
C SER A 9 -17.03 -30.71 -2.83
N THR A 10 -17.83 -31.15 -3.80
CA THR A 10 -17.69 -30.80 -5.23
C THR A 10 -18.06 -29.35 -5.54
N ASN A 11 -19.05 -28.79 -4.84
CA ASN A 11 -19.43 -27.39 -4.96
C ASN A 11 -18.37 -26.44 -4.37
N LEU A 12 -17.69 -26.79 -3.28
CA LEU A 12 -16.57 -25.99 -2.77
C LEU A 12 -15.38 -25.98 -3.74
N GLN A 13 -15.04 -27.13 -4.33
CA GLN A 13 -13.94 -27.24 -5.30
C GLN A 13 -14.24 -26.49 -6.61
N ASN A 14 -15.49 -26.54 -7.11
CA ASN A 14 -15.90 -25.77 -8.29
C ASN A 14 -15.96 -24.26 -8.04
N VAL A 15 -16.39 -23.83 -6.84
CA VAL A 15 -16.35 -22.43 -6.44
C VAL A 15 -14.89 -21.96 -6.33
N ASP A 16 -14.00 -22.78 -5.79
CA ASP A 16 -12.57 -22.48 -5.67
C ASP A 16 -11.90 -22.32 -7.05
N ALA A 17 -12.17 -23.23 -7.99
CA ALA A 17 -11.64 -23.16 -9.36
C ALA A 17 -12.15 -21.92 -10.11
N LYS A 18 -13.44 -21.59 -10.01
CA LYS A 18 -14.02 -20.39 -10.61
C LYS A 18 -13.43 -19.11 -10.01
N THR A 19 -13.25 -19.05 -8.69
CA THR A 19 -12.66 -17.88 -8.04
C THR A 19 -11.19 -17.67 -8.40
N LYS A 20 -10.43 -18.75 -8.61
CA LYS A 20 -9.04 -18.70 -9.09
C LYS A 20 -8.96 -18.19 -10.52
N LEU A 21 -9.83 -18.67 -11.41
CA LEU A 21 -9.88 -18.18 -12.78
C LEU A 21 -10.17 -16.68 -12.84
N GLN A 22 -11.18 -16.22 -12.08
CA GLN A 22 -11.52 -14.79 -11.99
C GLN A 22 -10.38 -13.96 -11.41
N HIS A 23 -9.63 -14.49 -10.44
CA HIS A 23 -8.46 -13.80 -9.87
C HIS A 23 -7.36 -13.61 -10.91
N GLU A 24 -7.06 -14.62 -11.73
CA GLU A 24 -6.07 -14.52 -12.82
C GLU A 24 -6.53 -13.55 -13.93
N GLU A 25 -7.81 -13.58 -14.32
CA GLU A 25 -8.36 -12.63 -15.30
C GLU A 25 -8.19 -11.16 -14.83
N LEU A 26 -8.54 -10.89 -13.57
CA LEU A 26 -8.39 -9.57 -12.97
C LEU A 26 -6.92 -9.17 -12.81
N LYS A 27 -6.03 -10.13 -12.51
CA LYS A 27 -4.59 -9.90 -12.44
C LYS A 27 -4.04 -9.41 -13.78
N GLU A 28 -4.43 -10.04 -14.89
CA GLU A 28 -4.02 -9.60 -16.22
C GLU A 28 -4.60 -8.23 -16.60
N GLU A 29 -5.81 -7.91 -16.15
CA GLU A 29 -6.40 -6.58 -16.33
C GLU A 29 -5.62 -5.51 -15.57
N VAL A 30 -5.28 -5.76 -14.30
CA VAL A 30 -4.42 -4.85 -13.51
C VAL A 30 -3.03 -4.71 -14.13
N ARG A 31 -2.43 -5.79 -14.60
CA ARG A 31 -1.15 -5.75 -15.31
C ARG A 31 -1.22 -4.88 -16.56
N ARG A 32 -2.30 -4.97 -17.34
CA ARG A 32 -2.52 -4.10 -18.49
C ARG A 32 -2.64 -2.64 -18.06
N MET A 33 -3.35 -2.34 -16.98
CA MET A 33 -3.45 -0.96 -16.46
C MET A 33 -2.09 -0.35 -16.10
N ILE A 34 -1.14 -1.15 -15.60
CA ILE A 34 0.24 -0.68 -15.31
C ILE A 34 1.02 -0.40 -16.61
N LYS A 35 0.81 -1.22 -17.65
CA LYS A 35 1.56 -1.15 -18.93
C LYS A 35 1.02 -0.13 -19.93
N VAL A 36 -0.23 0.31 -19.80
CA VAL A 36 -0.83 1.27 -20.73
C VAL A 36 -0.08 2.62 -20.66
N VAL A 37 0.23 3.16 -21.83
CA VAL A 37 0.81 4.48 -22.05
C VAL A 37 -0.35 5.46 -22.23
N MET A 38 -0.43 6.50 -21.39
CA MET A 38 -1.39 7.61 -21.50
C MET A 38 -0.64 8.94 -21.52
N ASP A 39 -1.17 9.98 -22.16
CA ASP A 39 -0.47 11.27 -22.34
C ASP A 39 -0.16 12.03 -21.01
N ASP A 40 -0.92 11.80 -19.92
CA ASP A 40 -0.63 12.27 -18.54
C ASP A 40 0.05 11.15 -17.71
N GLU A 41 1.11 10.57 -18.26
CA GLU A 41 1.51 9.17 -18.02
C GLU A 41 1.96 8.86 -16.59
N LEU A 42 2.64 9.80 -15.95
CA LEU A 42 3.57 9.46 -14.88
C LEU A 42 2.92 9.55 -13.50
N LEU A 43 2.23 10.66 -13.23
CA LEU A 43 1.51 10.88 -12.00
C LEU A 43 0.43 9.79 -11.79
N TYR A 44 -0.34 9.51 -12.83
CA TYR A 44 -1.36 8.46 -12.77
C TYR A 44 -0.76 7.08 -12.47
N LYS A 45 0.36 6.74 -13.12
CA LYS A 45 1.07 5.47 -12.86
C LYS A 45 1.57 5.37 -11.43
N LEU A 46 2.11 6.44 -10.87
CA LEU A 46 2.62 6.43 -9.50
C LEU A 46 1.49 6.32 -8.46
N ARG A 47 0.36 7.00 -8.67
CA ARG A 47 -0.86 6.77 -7.87
C ARG A 47 -1.36 5.33 -7.98
N LEU A 48 -1.33 4.75 -9.18
CA LEU A 48 -1.73 3.36 -9.39
C LEU A 48 -0.79 2.39 -8.65
N ILE A 49 0.52 2.60 -8.71
CA ILE A 49 1.50 1.78 -8.00
C ILE A 49 1.34 1.92 -6.48
N ASP A 50 1.14 3.13 -5.98
CA ASP A 50 0.91 3.39 -4.55
C ASP A 50 -0.36 2.67 -4.06
N THR A 51 -1.48 2.79 -4.78
CA THR A 51 -2.71 2.06 -4.43
C THR A 51 -2.53 0.54 -4.49
N ILE A 52 -1.80 -0.01 -5.46
CA ILE A 52 -1.47 -1.45 -5.54
C ILE A 52 -0.66 -1.91 -4.32
N LYS A 53 0.31 -1.10 -3.88
CA LYS A 53 1.11 -1.37 -2.67
C LYS A 53 0.25 -1.31 -1.41
N GLN A 54 -0.56 -0.27 -1.25
CA GLN A 54 -1.43 -0.09 -0.08
C GLN A 54 -2.51 -1.17 0.02
N LEU A 55 -3.01 -1.70 -1.11
CA LEU A 55 -3.91 -2.86 -1.14
C LEU A 55 -3.20 -4.20 -0.83
N GLY A 56 -1.88 -4.19 -0.70
CA GLY A 56 -1.07 -5.37 -0.34
C GLY A 56 -1.07 -6.44 -1.42
N VAL A 57 -1.13 -6.05 -2.69
CA VAL A 57 -1.11 -6.95 -3.86
C VAL A 57 0.07 -6.69 -4.81
N SER A 58 1.01 -5.81 -4.42
CA SER A 58 2.20 -5.45 -5.20
C SER A 58 3.10 -6.63 -5.56
N TYR A 59 3.16 -7.66 -4.71
CA TYR A 59 3.96 -8.87 -4.93
C TYR A 59 3.57 -9.66 -6.20
N HIS A 60 2.41 -9.39 -6.81
CA HIS A 60 2.02 -9.97 -8.11
C HIS A 60 2.61 -9.24 -9.31
N PHE A 61 3.13 -8.02 -9.09
CA PHE A 61 3.50 -7.07 -10.14
C PHE A 61 4.90 -6.48 -9.92
N GLU A 62 5.78 -7.16 -9.17
CA GLU A 62 7.10 -6.64 -8.79
C GLU A 62 7.90 -6.20 -10.02
N ARG A 63 7.91 -7.05 -11.06
CA ARG A 63 8.61 -6.77 -12.33
C ARG A 63 8.05 -5.54 -13.04
N GLU A 64 6.74 -5.44 -13.16
CA GLU A 64 6.10 -4.31 -13.84
C GLU A 64 6.32 -3.00 -13.07
N ILE A 65 6.29 -3.05 -11.73
CA ILE A 65 6.59 -1.90 -10.88
C ILE A 65 8.05 -1.50 -11.07
N GLU A 66 9.00 -2.44 -11.04
CA GLU A 66 10.42 -2.17 -11.28
C GLU A 66 10.67 -1.55 -12.66
N GLU A 67 10.07 -2.11 -13.72
CA GLU A 67 10.17 -1.58 -15.09
C GLU A 67 9.66 -0.13 -15.19
N VAL A 68 8.52 0.17 -14.56
CA VAL A 68 7.99 1.54 -14.55
C VAL A 68 8.93 2.50 -13.80
N LEU A 69 9.46 2.09 -12.65
CA LEU A 69 10.38 2.92 -11.87
C LEU A 69 11.72 3.16 -12.58
N LEU A 70 12.24 2.16 -13.29
CA LEU A 70 13.45 2.29 -14.10
C LEU A 70 13.23 3.25 -15.28
N ASN A 71 12.10 3.14 -15.97
CA ASN A 71 11.76 4.05 -17.07
C ASN A 71 11.69 5.51 -16.62
N ILE A 72 11.13 5.75 -15.44
CA ILE A 72 11.08 7.08 -14.82
C ILE A 72 12.50 7.61 -14.58
N TYR A 73 13.34 6.79 -13.93
CA TYR A 73 14.72 7.17 -13.63
C TYR A 73 15.56 7.48 -14.88
N GLU A 74 15.36 6.71 -15.96
CA GLU A 74 16.10 6.89 -17.21
C GLU A 74 15.63 8.10 -18.05
N HIS A 75 14.36 8.52 -17.94
CA HIS A 75 13.86 9.71 -18.62
C HIS A 75 14.37 10.99 -17.95
N ASP A 76 14.34 11.07 -16.63
CA ASP A 76 14.79 12.26 -15.88
C ASP A 76 16.30 12.52 -16.03
N TYR A 77 17.11 11.47 -16.16
CA TYR A 77 18.58 11.63 -16.23
C TYR A 77 19.12 12.03 -17.62
N LYS A 78 18.30 11.93 -18.68
CA LYS A 78 18.73 12.26 -20.06
C LYS A 78 18.44 13.71 -20.46
N ASP A 79 17.47 14.36 -19.83
CA ASP A 79 17.13 15.78 -20.12
C ASP A 79 18.03 16.78 -19.37
N ASP A 80 18.69 16.36 -18.29
CA ASP A 80 19.52 17.22 -17.42
C ASP A 80 20.94 17.53 -17.97
N GLN A 81 21.28 17.14 -19.21
CA GLN A 81 22.55 17.56 -19.84
C GLN A 81 22.50 18.95 -20.50
N THR A 82 21.34 19.62 -20.49
CA THR A 82 21.21 20.97 -21.04
C THR A 82 20.43 21.88 -20.08
N LEU A 83 21.14 22.89 -19.57
CA LEU A 83 20.69 23.98 -18.69
C LEU A 83 20.78 23.74 -17.18
N GLU A 84 22.01 23.94 -16.68
CA GLU A 84 22.20 24.65 -15.42
C GLU A 84 21.32 25.91 -15.38
N THR A 85 20.60 26.08 -14.26
CA THR A 85 19.94 27.32 -13.82
C THR A 85 18.77 27.81 -14.70
N THR A 86 17.52 27.49 -14.35
CA THR A 86 16.35 28.43 -14.35
C THR A 86 14.95 27.86 -14.03
N LEU A 87 14.74 26.55 -13.85
CA LEU A 87 13.37 25.98 -13.71
C LEU A 87 13.03 25.39 -12.32
N PHE A 88 13.40 26.08 -11.23
CA PHE A 88 13.24 25.53 -9.87
C PHE A 88 11.87 25.73 -9.20
N ASN A 89 10.89 26.36 -9.87
CA ASN A 89 9.62 26.76 -9.23
C ASN A 89 8.35 26.08 -9.79
N SER A 90 8.35 25.59 -11.03
CA SER A 90 7.21 24.86 -11.61
C SER A 90 7.31 23.35 -11.38
N ASP A 91 8.53 22.83 -11.35
CA ASP A 91 8.78 21.39 -11.34
C ASP A 91 8.61 20.76 -9.95
N CYS A 92 8.49 21.54 -8.88
CA CYS A 92 8.39 20.97 -7.53
C CYS A 92 7.05 20.23 -7.32
N LEU A 93 5.97 20.72 -7.96
CA LEU A 93 4.65 20.09 -7.91
C LEU A 93 4.56 18.84 -8.80
N GLU A 94 5.23 18.82 -9.95
CA GLU A 94 5.29 17.64 -10.83
C GLU A 94 6.31 16.59 -10.33
N ARG A 95 7.41 17.02 -9.69
CA ARG A 95 8.38 16.15 -9.00
C ARG A 95 7.84 15.54 -7.72
N MET A 96 6.84 16.15 -7.09
CA MET A 96 6.14 15.54 -5.95
C MET A 96 5.46 14.24 -6.36
N ASP A 97 4.99 14.13 -7.59
CA ASP A 97 4.35 12.91 -8.04
C ASP A 97 5.34 11.79 -8.32
N LEU A 98 6.57 12.14 -8.71
CA LEU A 98 7.69 11.25 -9.06
C LEU A 98 8.30 10.47 -7.89
N VAL A 99 8.19 10.97 -6.65
CA VAL A 99 8.95 10.43 -5.49
C VAL A 99 8.05 9.87 -4.38
N ILE A 100 6.78 9.58 -4.67
CA ILE A 100 5.87 8.96 -3.68
C ILE A 100 5.93 7.44 -3.83
N LEU A 101 7.11 6.91 -3.54
CA LEU A 101 7.28 5.49 -3.22
C LEU A 101 7.19 5.36 -1.72
N LEU A 102 6.05 4.86 -1.22
CA LEU A 102 6.10 4.06 0.00
C LEU A 102 7.21 3.01 -0.23
N VAL A 103 8.29 3.17 0.55
CA VAL A 103 9.52 2.36 0.63
C VAL A 103 10.61 2.72 -0.40
N SER A 104 11.44 3.72 -0.11
CA SER A 104 12.83 3.83 -0.60
C SER A 104 13.66 4.82 0.24
N PRO A 105 14.97 4.60 0.46
CA PRO A 105 15.91 5.55 1.10
C PRO A 105 15.97 6.95 0.45
N PHE A 106 15.30 7.18 -0.68
CA PHE A 106 15.20 8.50 -1.33
C PHE A 106 14.44 9.57 -0.53
N SER A 107 13.53 9.17 0.37
CA SER A 107 12.91 10.11 1.32
C SER A 107 13.95 10.82 2.20
N PHE A 108 15.10 10.20 2.44
CA PHE A 108 16.21 10.79 3.19
C PHE A 108 16.93 11.90 2.41
N LEU A 109 17.05 11.76 1.08
CA LEU A 109 17.67 12.78 0.21
C LEU A 109 16.85 14.08 0.17
N PHE A 110 15.55 14.01 0.47
CA PHE A 110 14.67 15.17 0.49
C PHE A 110 14.97 16.12 1.67
N PHE A 111 15.40 15.57 2.81
CA PHE A 111 15.69 16.33 4.03
C PHE A 111 17.02 17.08 4.01
N THR A 112 17.97 16.69 3.16
CA THR A 112 19.31 17.29 3.13
C THR A 112 19.39 18.59 2.33
N SER A 113 18.32 18.96 1.63
CA SER A 113 18.26 20.20 0.85
C SER A 113 17.23 21.16 1.45
N ASN A 114 17.45 22.47 1.30
CA ASN A 114 16.58 23.56 1.76
C ASN A 114 15.15 23.57 1.15
N LEU A 115 14.69 22.44 0.58
CA LEU A 115 13.36 22.21 0.01
C LEU A 115 12.25 22.09 1.08
N VAL A 116 12.64 22.04 2.36
CA VAL A 116 11.74 22.06 3.52
C VAL A 116 10.72 23.20 3.41
N SER A 117 11.10 24.41 2.98
CA SER A 117 10.16 25.55 3.00
C SER A 117 9.02 25.51 1.95
N TYR A 118 9.14 24.74 0.86
CA TYR A 118 8.15 24.74 -0.23
C TYR A 118 7.20 23.52 -0.21
N CYS A 119 7.48 22.50 0.61
CA CYS A 119 6.76 21.22 0.61
C CYS A 119 5.52 21.14 1.53
N PHE A 120 5.20 22.20 2.25
CA PHE A 120 4.17 22.18 3.31
C PHE A 120 2.78 22.67 2.88
N CYS A 121 2.57 22.95 1.60
CA CYS A 121 1.35 23.61 1.15
C CYS A 121 0.11 22.71 1.10
N ASP A 122 0.26 21.37 1.10
CA ASP A 122 -0.86 20.43 1.01
C ASP A 122 -0.84 19.35 2.11
N VAL A 123 -2.02 18.92 2.52
CA VAL A 123 -2.26 17.91 3.56
C VAL A 123 -1.64 16.56 3.18
N LYS A 124 -1.58 16.24 1.88
CA LYS A 124 -0.94 15.03 1.37
C LYS A 124 0.57 15.02 1.64
N GLY A 125 1.27 16.12 1.35
CA GLY A 125 2.70 16.26 1.63
C GLY A 125 3.01 16.20 3.13
N LEU A 126 2.15 16.79 3.97
CA LEU A 126 2.26 16.67 5.43
C LEU A 126 2.11 15.23 5.92
N LEU A 127 1.20 14.46 5.34
CA LEU A 127 0.98 13.05 5.67
C LEU A 127 2.20 12.18 5.31
N GLU A 128 2.78 12.42 4.14
CA GLU A 128 3.97 11.69 3.68
C GLU A 128 5.19 11.99 4.54
N LEU A 129 5.36 13.25 4.93
CA LEU A 129 6.40 13.66 5.86
C LEU A 129 6.22 13.03 7.24
N HIS A 130 4.97 12.98 7.72
CA HIS A 130 4.62 12.32 8.98
C HIS A 130 5.02 10.85 8.97
N GLU A 131 4.63 10.09 7.95
CA GLU A 131 5.00 8.69 7.81
C GLU A 131 6.52 8.50 7.64
N SER A 132 7.18 9.43 6.96
CA SER A 132 8.63 9.43 6.78
C SER A 132 9.39 9.68 8.08
N SER A 133 8.92 10.58 8.93
CA SER A 133 9.51 10.92 10.24
C SER A 133 9.53 9.73 11.21
N HIS A 134 8.70 8.71 10.98
CA HIS A 134 8.74 7.46 11.74
C HIS A 134 9.91 6.53 11.40
N LEU A 135 10.74 6.84 10.40
CA LEU A 135 12.03 6.17 10.13
C LEU A 135 13.17 6.65 11.02
N ARG A 136 12.94 7.70 11.84
CA ARG A 136 13.99 8.31 12.62
C ARG A 136 14.78 7.31 13.46
N VAL A 137 16.08 7.53 13.53
CA VAL A 137 16.99 6.85 14.47
C VAL A 137 17.41 7.81 15.59
N HIS A 138 18.09 7.29 16.60
CA HIS A 138 18.56 8.12 17.71
C HIS A 138 19.57 9.16 17.23
N GLY A 139 19.38 10.42 17.63
CA GLY A 139 20.24 11.56 17.27
C GLY A 139 19.80 12.34 16.03
N GLU A 140 18.62 12.04 15.47
CA GLU A 140 18.04 12.78 14.33
C GLU A 140 16.98 13.80 14.79
N ASP A 141 17.44 14.89 15.40
CA ASP A 141 16.57 15.94 15.96
C ASP A 141 15.62 16.55 14.91
N ILE A 142 16.07 16.62 13.64
CA ILE A 142 15.27 17.14 12.50
C ILE A 142 14.02 16.30 12.26
N LEU A 143 14.12 14.96 12.35
CA LEU A 143 12.97 14.08 12.12
C LEU A 143 12.05 14.02 13.34
N GLU A 144 12.57 14.31 14.53
CA GLU A 144 11.75 14.49 15.73
C GLU A 144 10.92 15.78 15.63
N GLU A 145 11.54 16.90 15.26
CA GLU A 145 10.84 18.17 15.02
C GLU A 145 9.81 18.05 13.89
N ALA A 146 10.18 17.38 12.79
CA ALA A 146 9.25 17.13 11.68
C ALA A 146 8.05 16.27 12.10
N LEU A 147 8.24 15.30 12.99
CA LEU A 147 7.15 14.48 13.51
C LEU A 147 6.18 15.32 14.34
N ASP A 148 6.68 16.15 15.24
CA ASP A 148 5.85 17.01 16.09
C ASP A 148 5.12 18.06 15.25
N PHE A 149 5.82 18.69 14.30
CA PHE A 149 5.24 19.63 13.35
C PHE A 149 4.11 18.99 12.54
N THR A 150 4.36 17.86 11.88
CA THR A 150 3.34 17.20 11.05
C THR A 150 2.15 16.72 11.88
N THR A 151 2.38 16.21 13.09
CA THR A 151 1.31 15.74 13.98
C THR A 151 0.34 16.86 14.33
N THR A 152 0.86 18.05 14.64
CA THR A 152 0.02 19.22 14.97
C THR A 152 -0.75 19.72 13.74
N HIS A 153 -0.08 19.91 12.61
CA HIS A 153 -0.70 20.42 11.39
C HIS A 153 -1.74 19.46 10.79
N LEU A 154 -1.48 18.14 10.81
CA LEU A 154 -2.46 17.14 10.38
C LEU A 154 -3.68 17.09 11.31
N GLY A 155 -3.49 17.26 12.62
CA GLY A 155 -4.57 17.39 13.60
C GLY A 155 -5.48 18.59 13.33
N LEU A 156 -4.87 19.75 13.00
CA LEU A 156 -5.61 20.96 12.62
C LEU A 156 -6.35 20.78 11.30
N ALA A 157 -5.69 20.21 10.28
CA ALA A 157 -6.30 19.97 8.97
C ALA A 157 -7.52 19.04 9.08
N LYS A 158 -7.42 18.00 9.92
CA LYS A 158 -8.55 17.11 10.23
C LYS A 158 -9.71 17.84 10.92
N ALA A 159 -9.41 18.75 11.85
CA ALA A 159 -10.44 19.53 12.55
C ALA A 159 -11.14 20.56 11.64
N SER A 160 -10.43 21.07 10.63
CA SER A 160 -10.96 22.02 9.64
C SER A 160 -12.05 21.41 8.74
N GLY A 161 -12.06 20.08 8.55
CA GLY A 161 -13.07 19.38 7.74
C GLY A 161 -12.98 19.67 6.23
N THR A 162 -11.92 20.33 5.79
CA THR A 162 -11.68 20.73 4.38
C THR A 162 -11.07 19.62 3.51
N ILE A 163 -10.86 18.43 4.08
CA ILE A 163 -10.14 17.32 3.45
C ILE A 163 -11.13 16.32 2.83
N GLU A 164 -10.80 15.81 1.64
CA GLU A 164 -11.51 14.70 1.01
C GLU A 164 -11.60 13.45 1.91
N TYR A 165 -12.63 12.63 1.71
CA TYR A 165 -12.91 11.45 2.54
C TYR A 165 -11.70 10.51 2.66
N LEU A 166 -11.09 10.14 1.52
CA LEU A 166 -9.95 9.22 1.48
C LEU A 166 -8.77 9.77 2.30
N LEU A 167 -8.40 11.02 2.05
CA LEU A 167 -7.27 11.67 2.71
C LEU A 167 -7.55 11.88 4.21
N SER A 168 -8.78 12.21 4.60
CA SER A 168 -9.18 12.33 6.00
C SER A 168 -9.08 11.00 6.76
N ALA A 169 -9.46 9.88 6.13
CA ALA A 169 -9.35 8.54 6.69
C ALA A 169 -7.89 8.07 6.82
N LEU A 170 -7.03 8.45 5.87
CA LEU A 170 -5.60 8.20 5.93
C LEU A 170 -4.94 9.00 7.06
N VAL A 171 -5.19 10.31 7.13
CA VAL A 171 -4.67 11.19 8.19
C VAL A 171 -5.10 10.71 9.58
N SER A 172 -6.38 10.36 9.73
CA SER A 172 -6.91 9.87 11.01
C SER A 172 -6.19 8.63 11.51
N HIS A 173 -5.76 7.76 10.62
CA HIS A 173 -5.01 6.58 11.00
C HIS A 173 -3.54 6.85 11.21
N ALA A 174 -2.90 7.63 10.35
CA ALA A 174 -1.49 7.95 10.51
C ALA A 174 -1.21 8.55 11.91
N LEU A 175 -2.10 9.45 12.36
CA LEU A 175 -2.08 10.01 13.72
C LEU A 175 -2.31 8.98 14.84
N TYR A 176 -3.05 7.90 14.58
CA TYR A 176 -3.25 6.80 15.53
C TYR A 176 -2.06 5.82 15.53
N LYS A 177 -1.61 5.45 14.33
CA LYS A 177 -0.55 4.48 14.09
C LYS A 177 0.01 4.65 12.67
N SER A 178 1.30 4.95 12.60
CA SER A 178 2.06 4.91 11.34
C SER A 178 1.95 3.57 10.62
N ILE A 179 1.83 3.66 9.29
CA ILE A 179 1.83 2.50 8.39
C ILE A 179 3.08 1.63 8.62
N ARG A 180 4.22 2.25 8.93
CA ARG A 180 5.50 1.54 9.15
C ARG A 180 5.53 0.68 10.42
N LYS A 181 4.67 1.00 11.39
CA LYS A 181 4.50 0.21 12.62
C LYS A 181 3.39 -0.83 12.47
N GLY A 182 2.69 -0.83 11.34
CA GLY A 182 1.60 -1.73 10.99
C GLY A 182 2.10 -3.06 10.40
N LEU A 183 1.30 -4.12 10.56
CA LEU A 183 1.53 -5.36 9.81
C LEU A 183 1.01 -5.14 8.37
N PRO A 184 1.80 -5.41 7.32
CA PRO A 184 1.40 -5.11 5.94
C PRO A 184 0.01 -5.64 5.56
N ARG A 185 -0.33 -6.86 6.01
CA ARG A 185 -1.63 -7.46 5.69
C ARG A 185 -2.80 -6.85 6.47
N LEU A 186 -2.56 -6.34 7.67
CA LEU A 186 -3.56 -5.62 8.45
C LEU A 186 -3.82 -4.24 7.87
N GLU A 187 -2.74 -3.53 7.49
CA GLU A 187 -2.84 -2.24 6.81
C GLU A 187 -3.56 -2.38 5.46
N ALA A 188 -3.24 -3.42 4.69
CA ALA A 188 -3.95 -3.72 3.44
C ALA A 188 -5.45 -3.95 3.64
N LYS A 189 -5.84 -4.72 4.68
CA LYS A 189 -7.26 -4.94 5.00
C LYS A 189 -7.98 -3.63 5.32
N ARG A 190 -7.34 -2.77 6.11
CA ARG A 190 -7.91 -1.47 6.48
C ARG A 190 -8.03 -0.58 5.24
N PHE A 191 -6.99 -0.53 4.41
CA PHE A 191 -6.98 0.28 3.20
C PHE A 191 -8.04 -0.17 2.20
N ILE A 192 -8.28 -1.48 2.02
CA ILE A 192 -9.39 -2.00 1.20
C ILE A 192 -10.73 -1.37 1.61
N SER A 193 -11.02 -1.31 2.91
CA SER A 193 -12.27 -0.71 3.41
C SER A 193 -12.36 0.80 3.17
N ILE A 194 -11.23 1.51 3.26
CA ILE A 194 -11.18 2.95 2.98
C ILE A 194 -11.36 3.21 1.48
N TYR A 195 -10.63 2.46 0.65
CA TYR A 195 -10.64 2.57 -0.80
C TYR A 195 -12.02 2.23 -1.39
N GLN A 196 -12.73 1.28 -0.80
CA GLN A 196 -14.12 0.97 -1.16
C GLN A 196 -15.08 2.15 -0.93
N GLY A 197 -14.81 3.00 0.07
CA GLY A 197 -15.62 4.18 0.38
C GLY A 197 -15.31 5.39 -0.50
N ASP A 198 -14.21 5.39 -1.25
CA ASP A 198 -13.88 6.46 -2.17
C ASP A 198 -14.77 6.41 -3.42
N ALA A 199 -15.21 7.55 -3.94
CA ALA A 199 -16.07 7.58 -5.13
C ALA A 199 -15.29 7.33 -6.44
N SER A 200 -13.98 7.62 -6.43
CA SER A 200 -13.10 7.55 -7.61
C SER A 200 -12.39 6.20 -7.77
N HIS A 201 -12.59 5.26 -6.85
CA HIS A 201 -11.83 4.03 -6.80
C HIS A 201 -11.96 3.17 -8.07
N ASN A 202 -10.85 2.57 -8.46
CA ASN A 202 -10.81 1.58 -9.53
C ASN A 202 -11.47 0.27 -9.07
N LYS A 203 -12.65 -0.02 -9.64
CA LYS A 203 -13.47 -1.21 -9.32
C LYS A 203 -12.78 -2.52 -9.64
N THR A 204 -12.00 -2.58 -10.72
CA THR A 204 -11.24 -3.79 -11.11
C THR A 204 -10.18 -4.08 -10.06
N LEU A 205 -9.41 -3.06 -9.68
CA LEU A 205 -8.34 -3.18 -8.69
C LEU A 205 -8.88 -3.55 -7.29
N LEU A 206 -9.99 -2.94 -6.87
CA LEU A 206 -10.64 -3.27 -5.60
C LEU A 206 -11.10 -4.74 -5.57
N LYS A 207 -11.81 -5.20 -6.60
CA LYS A 207 -12.25 -6.60 -6.71
C LYS A 207 -11.08 -7.58 -6.69
N PHE A 208 -10.00 -7.24 -7.39
CA PHE A 208 -8.78 -8.04 -7.37
C PHE A 208 -8.21 -8.16 -5.95
N ALA A 209 -8.07 -7.04 -5.24
CA ALA A 209 -7.55 -7.01 -3.87
C ALA A 209 -8.44 -7.78 -2.88
N GLU A 210 -9.77 -7.66 -2.98
CA GLU A 210 -10.71 -8.40 -2.15
C GLU A 210 -10.64 -9.91 -2.38
N LEU A 211 -10.57 -10.34 -3.65
CA LEU A 211 -10.43 -11.75 -4.01
C LEU A 211 -9.09 -12.31 -3.53
N ASP A 212 -8.00 -11.57 -3.74
CA ASP A 212 -6.67 -11.94 -3.25
C ASP A 212 -6.63 -12.09 -1.72
N PHE A 213 -7.30 -11.18 -1.01
CA PHE A 213 -7.45 -11.24 0.44
C PHE A 213 -8.21 -12.48 0.89
N ASN A 214 -9.33 -12.79 0.24
CA ASN A 214 -10.19 -13.90 0.61
C ASN A 214 -9.59 -15.27 0.26
N LEU A 215 -8.89 -15.40 -0.87
CA LEU A 215 -8.20 -16.62 -1.25
C LEU A 215 -7.18 -17.06 -0.19
N ARG A 216 -6.49 -16.09 0.43
CA ARG A 216 -5.49 -16.35 1.47
C ARG A 216 -6.08 -16.73 2.83
N LYS A 217 -7.29 -16.26 3.15
CA LYS A 217 -7.96 -16.58 4.43
C LYS A 217 -8.42 -18.04 4.51
N LYS A 218 -8.76 -18.66 3.38
CA LYS A 218 -9.42 -19.98 3.32
C LYS A 218 -8.50 -21.18 3.57
N GLY A 219 -7.21 -20.99 3.80
CA GLY A 219 -6.24 -22.08 4.02
C GLY A 219 -6.08 -22.56 5.46
N LEU A 220 -6.88 -22.05 6.40
CA LEU A 220 -6.76 -22.30 7.84
C LEU A 220 -7.89 -23.19 8.34
N ASP A 221 -7.74 -24.51 8.20
CA ASP A 221 -8.55 -25.49 8.92
C ASP A 221 -7.64 -26.24 9.91
N LEU A 222 -7.28 -25.54 10.99
CA LEU A 222 -6.42 -26.08 12.04
C LEU A 222 -7.29 -26.64 13.15
N THR A 223 -7.61 -27.93 13.07
CA THR A 223 -8.26 -28.66 14.18
C THR A 223 -7.22 -29.49 14.91
N THR A 224 -6.88 -29.12 16.16
CA THR A 224 -6.12 -30.00 17.05
C THR A 224 -6.78 -30.10 18.42
N LYS A 225 -7.08 -31.33 18.83
CA LYS A 225 -7.68 -31.67 20.13
C LYS A 225 -6.58 -31.96 21.14
N LEU A 226 -6.15 -30.96 21.92
CA LEU A 226 -5.34 -31.19 23.12
C LEU A 226 -5.91 -30.36 24.29
N PRO A 227 -6.46 -30.98 25.36
CA PRO A 227 -7.23 -30.28 26.38
C PRO A 227 -6.39 -29.46 27.37
N PHE A 228 -5.06 -29.62 27.38
CA PHE A 228 -4.17 -29.03 28.39
C PHE A 228 -3.35 -27.83 27.89
N VAL A 229 -3.21 -27.69 26.56
CA VAL A 229 -2.45 -26.59 25.95
C VAL A 229 -3.45 -25.50 25.57
N ARG A 230 -3.13 -24.23 25.83
CA ARG A 230 -3.91 -23.11 25.28
C ARG A 230 -3.82 -23.22 23.77
N ASP A 231 -4.95 -23.48 23.12
CA ASP A 231 -5.05 -23.46 21.67
C ASP A 231 -4.83 -22.02 21.20
N ARG A 232 -3.58 -21.73 20.81
CA ARG A 232 -3.13 -20.45 20.26
C ARG A 232 -2.60 -20.61 18.83
N LEU A 233 -2.97 -21.69 18.15
CA LEU A 233 -2.48 -21.97 16.80
C LEU A 233 -2.94 -20.90 15.82
N VAL A 234 -4.14 -20.37 16.02
CA VAL A 234 -4.68 -19.26 15.22
C VAL A 234 -3.87 -17.99 15.44
N GLU A 235 -3.52 -17.65 16.69
CA GLU A 235 -2.68 -16.50 17.02
C GLU A 235 -1.24 -16.68 16.52
N GLY A 236 -0.66 -17.88 16.66
CA GLY A 236 0.67 -18.20 16.16
C GLY A 236 0.74 -18.07 14.64
N TYR A 237 -0.23 -18.63 13.93
CA TYR A 237 -0.33 -18.48 12.49
C TYR A 237 -0.56 -17.02 12.06
N PHE A 238 -1.35 -16.26 12.83
CA PHE A 238 -1.54 -14.84 12.59
C PHE A 238 -0.22 -14.06 12.70
N TRP A 239 0.64 -14.38 13.68
CA TRP A 239 1.99 -13.80 13.77
C TRP A 239 2.85 -14.16 12.55
N MET A 240 2.80 -15.41 12.09
CA MET A 240 3.55 -15.86 10.89
C MET A 240 3.06 -15.18 9.61
N LEU A 241 1.76 -14.92 9.48
CA LEU A 241 1.21 -14.09 8.39
C LEU A 241 1.70 -12.65 8.45
N GLY A 242 2.03 -12.13 9.63
CA GLY A 242 2.63 -10.82 9.80
C GLY A 242 4.06 -10.74 9.26
N VAL A 243 4.82 -11.85 9.35
CA VAL A 243 6.21 -11.93 8.90
C VAL A 243 6.30 -12.22 7.40
N TYR A 244 5.56 -13.22 6.91
CA TYR A 244 5.58 -13.64 5.50
C TYR A 244 4.16 -13.83 4.98
N PHE A 245 3.60 -12.84 4.28
CA PHE A 245 2.24 -12.93 3.74
C PHE A 245 2.21 -13.42 2.28
N GLU A 246 3.35 -13.40 1.59
CA GLU A 246 3.48 -13.76 0.18
C GLU A 246 3.22 -15.26 -0.07
N PRO A 247 2.61 -15.66 -1.20
CA PRO A 247 2.18 -17.05 -1.40
C PRO A 247 3.37 -18.01 -1.45
N GLN A 248 4.52 -17.56 -1.96
CA GLN A 248 5.76 -18.31 -2.06
C GLN A 248 6.26 -18.85 -0.70
N TYR A 249 5.97 -18.14 0.38
CA TYR A 249 6.35 -18.54 1.74
C TYR A 249 5.30 -19.44 2.43
N SER A 250 4.43 -20.10 1.67
CA SER A 250 3.41 -21.01 2.23
C SER A 250 3.99 -22.15 3.07
N PHE A 251 5.17 -22.65 2.72
CA PHE A 251 5.87 -23.66 3.51
C PHE A 251 6.33 -23.11 4.86
N ALA A 252 6.90 -21.91 4.88
CA ALA A 252 7.37 -21.25 6.10
C ALA A 252 6.23 -20.89 7.08
N ARG A 253 4.97 -20.79 6.60
CA ARG A 253 3.79 -20.55 7.46
C ARG A 253 3.17 -21.79 8.09
N ARG A 254 3.57 -23.00 7.65
CA ARG A 254 2.98 -24.26 8.15
C ARG A 254 3.62 -24.77 9.44
N TYR A 255 4.79 -24.26 9.79
CA TYR A 255 5.59 -24.65 10.94
C TYR A 255 5.75 -23.45 11.89
#